data_AF-A0A7L4QWX9-F1
#
_entry.id   AF-A0A7L4QWX9-F1
#
_cell.length_a   1.000
_cell.length_b   1.000
_cell.length_c   1.000
_cell.angle_alpha   90.00
_cell.angle_beta   90.00
_cell.angle_gamma   90.00
#
_symmetry.space_group_name_H-M   'P 1'
#
loop_
_entity.id
_entity.type
_entity.pdbx_description
1 polymer ?
#
loop_
_entity_poly.entity_id
_entity_poly.type
_entity_poly.pdbx_seq_one_letter_code
_entity_poly.pdbx_strand_id
1 'polypeptide(L)'
;EKIPPLVYASPGGLYVNINGEVLREERERRNLSLGDLGTLLGVSRRTISKYESGMGTTLDIALKIEEIFDAALVRSIDLMKYDSHFRDEPEQQREDLPIGFLERMGMKLHTLQRAPFQALIEFSNHTILTGYGEASKVVKRAALIGNISQVTGTHAMCVITDYHKQKKIGSTLVIGEQRLHKIADGEELIEMIDKS
;
A
#
# COMPACT_ATOMS: atom_id res chain seq x y z
N GLU A 1 -42.67 -4.67 -4.61
CA GLU A 1 -41.48 -5.51 -4.83
C GLU A 1 -40.31 -5.00 -4.01
N LYS A 2 -39.53 -5.87 -3.38
CA LYS A 2 -38.25 -5.51 -2.72
C LYS A 2 -37.12 -6.00 -3.62
N ILE A 3 -36.70 -5.18 -4.58
CA ILE A 3 -35.52 -5.47 -5.40
C ILE A 3 -34.30 -5.20 -4.52
N PRO A 4 -33.44 -6.19 -4.24
CA PRO A 4 -32.26 -5.98 -3.41
C PRO A 4 -31.26 -5.07 -4.13
N PRO A 5 -30.50 -4.23 -3.40
CA PRO A 5 -29.52 -3.34 -4.02
C PRO A 5 -28.41 -4.15 -4.70
N LEU A 6 -28.01 -3.73 -5.90
CA LEU A 6 -26.94 -4.38 -6.69
C LEU A 6 -25.66 -3.53 -6.75
N VAL A 7 -25.78 -2.22 -6.57
CA VAL A 7 -24.71 -1.24 -6.81
C VAL A 7 -24.36 -0.52 -5.51
N TYR A 8 -23.07 -0.29 -5.27
CA TYR A 8 -22.55 0.50 -4.15
C TYR A 8 -21.47 1.49 -4.62
N ALA A 9 -21.20 2.53 -3.83
CA ALA A 9 -20.17 3.53 -4.13
C ALA A 9 -18.86 3.23 -3.37
N SER A 10 -17.72 3.44 -4.04
CA SER A 10 -16.37 3.34 -3.46
C SER A 10 -15.46 4.41 -4.09
N PRO A 11 -14.28 4.72 -3.53
CA PRO A 11 -13.35 5.65 -4.19
C PRO A 11 -13.07 5.20 -5.62
N GLY A 12 -13.40 6.05 -6.60
CA GLY A 12 -13.25 5.74 -8.02
C GLY A 12 -14.55 5.42 -8.77
N GLY A 13 -15.71 5.35 -8.10
CA GLY A 13 -17.02 5.31 -8.76
C GLY A 13 -18.00 4.28 -8.20
N LEU A 14 -18.85 3.75 -9.09
CA LEU A 14 -19.89 2.76 -8.78
C LEU A 14 -19.38 1.35 -9.03
N TYR A 15 -19.66 0.46 -8.08
CA TYR A 15 -19.19 -0.92 -8.05
C TYR A 15 -20.34 -1.90 -7.84
N VAL A 16 -20.11 -3.14 -8.27
CA VAL A 16 -21.02 -4.27 -8.11
C VAL A 16 -20.24 -5.52 -7.70
N ASN A 17 -20.90 -6.46 -7.02
CA ASN A 17 -20.31 -7.74 -6.66
C ASN A 17 -20.46 -8.74 -7.82
N ILE A 18 -19.39 -9.44 -8.18
CA ILE A 18 -19.40 -10.44 -9.26
C ILE A 18 -19.62 -11.84 -8.70
N ASN A 19 -20.46 -12.62 -9.38
CA ASN A 19 -20.56 -14.05 -9.20
C ASN A 19 -19.35 -14.74 -9.84
N GLY A 20 -18.29 -14.91 -9.05
CA GLY A 20 -17.04 -15.48 -9.54
C GLY A 20 -17.15 -16.91 -10.07
N GLU A 21 -18.07 -17.71 -9.52
CA GLU A 21 -18.34 -19.08 -9.97
C GLU A 21 -18.95 -19.08 -11.37
N VAL A 22 -20.02 -18.31 -11.58
CA VAL A 22 -20.67 -18.20 -12.90
C VAL A 22 -19.72 -17.59 -13.94
N LEU A 23 -18.91 -16.60 -13.55
CA LEU A 23 -17.90 -16.03 -14.46
C LEU A 23 -16.89 -17.08 -14.92
N ARG A 24 -16.43 -17.93 -13.99
CA ARG A 24 -15.49 -19.00 -14.29
C ARG A 24 -16.11 -20.04 -15.22
N GLU A 25 -17.34 -20.46 -14.93
CA GLU A 25 -18.08 -21.42 -15.76
C GLU A 25 -18.27 -20.91 -17.18
N GLU A 26 -18.69 -19.66 -17.35
CA GLU A 26 -18.89 -19.03 -18.66
C GLU A 26 -17.60 -18.88 -19.44
N ARG A 27 -16.51 -18.51 -18.78
CA ARG A 27 -15.19 -18.42 -19.39
C ARG A 27 -14.71 -19.79 -19.88
N GLU A 28 -14.80 -20.81 -19.03
CA GLU A 28 -14.35 -22.18 -19.34
C GLU A 28 -15.23 -22.81 -20.43
N ARG A 29 -16.54 -22.57 -20.41
CA ARG A 29 -17.48 -23.01 -21.46
C ARG A 29 -17.11 -22.48 -22.84
N ARG A 30 -16.53 -21.29 -22.91
CA ARG A 30 -16.05 -20.66 -24.16
C ARG A 30 -14.57 -20.94 -24.47
N ASN A 31 -13.92 -21.83 -23.73
CA ASN A 31 -12.49 -22.16 -23.86
C ASN A 31 -11.55 -20.94 -23.77
N LEU A 32 -11.92 -19.92 -22.99
CA LEU A 32 -11.11 -18.73 -22.79
C LEU A 32 -10.14 -18.94 -21.62
N SER A 33 -8.87 -18.58 -21.79
CA SER A 33 -7.95 -18.47 -20.66
C SER A 33 -8.22 -17.20 -19.85
N LEU A 34 -7.68 -17.12 -18.63
CA LEU A 34 -7.70 -15.90 -17.83
C LEU A 34 -7.06 -14.70 -18.55
N GLY A 35 -6.06 -14.97 -19.41
CA GLY A 35 -5.39 -13.94 -20.20
C GLY A 35 -6.26 -13.42 -21.35
N ASP A 36 -6.99 -14.33 -22.01
CA ASP A 36 -7.87 -13.97 -23.13
C ASP A 36 -9.01 -13.08 -22.64
N LEU A 37 -9.67 -13.47 -21.54
CA LEU A 37 -10.72 -12.66 -20.93
C LEU A 37 -10.18 -11.32 -20.40
N GLY A 38 -8.96 -11.33 -19.83
CA GLY A 38 -8.30 -10.09 -19.42
C GLY A 38 -8.09 -9.12 -20.58
N THR A 39 -7.65 -9.64 -21.73
CA THR A 39 -7.46 -8.85 -22.94
C THR A 39 -8.78 -8.28 -23.46
N LEU A 40 -9.84 -9.08 -23.50
CA LEU A 40 -11.18 -8.63 -23.91
C LEU A 40 -11.73 -7.50 -23.04
N LEU A 41 -11.47 -7.57 -21.72
CA LEU A 41 -11.96 -6.59 -20.76
C LEU A 41 -11.01 -5.41 -20.54
N GLY A 42 -9.81 -5.43 -21.13
CA GLY A 42 -8.77 -4.43 -20.91
C GLY A 42 -8.19 -4.43 -19.50
N VAL A 43 -8.16 -5.60 -18.84
CA VAL A 43 -7.66 -5.77 -17.47
C VAL A 43 -6.58 -6.86 -17.39
N SER A 44 -5.83 -6.88 -16.30
CA SER A 44 -4.78 -7.89 -16.12
C SER A 44 -5.35 -9.30 -15.90
N ARG A 45 -4.58 -10.34 -16.26
CA ARG A 45 -4.87 -11.74 -15.89
C ARG A 45 -5.14 -11.91 -14.39
N ARG A 46 -4.37 -11.20 -13.54
CA ARG A 46 -4.54 -11.22 -12.08
C ARG A 46 -5.89 -10.64 -11.66
N THR A 47 -6.40 -9.66 -12.40
CA THR A 47 -7.71 -9.04 -12.16
C THR A 47 -8.84 -10.05 -12.43
N ILE A 48 -8.78 -10.78 -13.55
CA ILE A 48 -9.78 -11.83 -13.84
C ILE A 48 -9.80 -12.90 -12.76
N SER A 49 -8.62 -13.37 -12.33
CA SER A 49 -8.53 -14.33 -11.22
C SER A 49 -9.16 -13.81 -9.93
N LYS A 50 -9.06 -12.50 -9.67
CA LYS A 50 -9.73 -11.85 -8.52
C LYS A 50 -11.25 -11.79 -8.69
N TYR A 51 -11.76 -11.50 -9.89
CA TYR A 51 -13.20 -11.52 -10.17
C TYR A 51 -13.78 -12.92 -9.95
N GLU A 52 -13.11 -13.97 -10.43
CA GLU A 52 -13.51 -15.36 -10.18
C GLU A 52 -13.44 -15.75 -8.70
N SER A 53 -12.62 -15.05 -7.91
CA SER A 53 -12.55 -15.21 -6.45
C SER A 53 -13.61 -14.40 -5.69
N GLY A 54 -14.55 -13.76 -6.39
CA GLY A 54 -15.65 -12.98 -5.80
C GLY A 54 -15.34 -11.51 -5.52
N MET A 55 -14.26 -10.96 -6.08
CA MET A 55 -13.99 -9.51 -5.99
C MET A 55 -15.00 -8.71 -6.82
N GLY A 56 -15.55 -7.65 -6.22
CA GLY A 56 -16.37 -6.68 -6.95
C GLY A 56 -15.58 -5.88 -7.99
N THR A 57 -16.28 -5.31 -8.97
CA THR A 57 -15.70 -4.51 -10.05
C THR A 57 -16.54 -3.29 -10.33
N THR A 58 -16.03 -2.36 -11.16
CA THR A 58 -16.81 -1.20 -11.58
C THR A 58 -18.01 -1.62 -12.39
N LEU A 59 -19.10 -0.85 -12.31
CA LEU A 59 -20.33 -1.12 -13.06
C LEU A 59 -20.04 -1.33 -14.56
N ASP A 60 -19.18 -0.50 -15.16
CA ASP A 60 -18.82 -0.58 -16.58
C ASP A 60 -18.17 -1.92 -16.96
N ILE A 61 -17.29 -2.45 -16.11
CA ILE A 61 -16.65 -3.74 -16.36
C ILE A 61 -17.67 -4.85 -16.20
N ALA A 62 -18.54 -4.79 -15.20
CA ALA A 62 -19.58 -5.80 -15.02
C ALA A 62 -20.53 -5.87 -16.22
N LEU A 63 -20.98 -4.72 -16.73
CA LEU A 63 -21.82 -4.65 -17.93
C LEU A 63 -21.14 -5.30 -19.14
N LYS A 64 -19.86 -5.01 -19.38
CA LYS A 64 -19.10 -5.65 -20.47
C LYS A 64 -19.01 -7.16 -20.33
N ILE A 65 -18.86 -7.66 -19.10
CA ILE A 65 -18.80 -9.10 -18.87
C ILE A 65 -20.17 -9.73 -19.19
N GLU A 66 -21.27 -9.12 -18.72
CA GLU A 66 -22.62 -9.60 -19.03
C GLU A 66 -22.92 -9.54 -20.53
N GLU A 67 -22.48 -8.50 -21.24
CA GLU A 67 -22.59 -8.40 -22.70
C GLU A 67 -21.81 -9.49 -23.45
N ILE A 68 -20.59 -9.82 -22.99
CA ILE A 68 -19.77 -10.87 -23.61
C ILE A 68 -20.44 -12.23 -23.43
N PHE A 69 -20.92 -12.53 -22.22
CA PHE A 69 -21.37 -13.87 -21.86
C PHE A 69 -22.88 -14.10 -21.99
N ASP A 70 -23.67 -13.03 -22.13
CA ASP A 70 -25.15 -13.03 -22.10
C ASP A 70 -25.67 -13.76 -20.86
N ALA A 71 -25.07 -13.46 -19.70
CA ALA A 71 -25.31 -14.14 -18.43
C ALA A 71 -25.39 -13.12 -17.29
N ALA A 72 -26.34 -13.32 -16.38
CA ALA A 72 -26.47 -12.51 -15.18
C ALA A 72 -25.32 -12.84 -14.20
N LEU A 73 -24.40 -11.89 -14.03
CA LEU A 73 -23.18 -12.07 -13.24
C LEU A 73 -23.14 -11.19 -11.99
N VAL A 74 -23.99 -10.18 -11.90
CA VAL A 74 -24.05 -9.31 -10.73
C VAL A 74 -24.79 -10.02 -9.57
N ARG A 75 -24.13 -10.13 -8.41
CA ARG A 75 -24.72 -10.60 -7.15
C ARG A 75 -25.39 -9.45 -6.41
N SER A 76 -26.54 -9.72 -5.80
CA SER A 76 -27.19 -8.78 -4.90
C SER A 76 -26.39 -8.53 -3.64
N ILE A 77 -26.46 -7.31 -3.13
CA ILE A 77 -25.87 -6.91 -1.86
C ILE A 77 -26.82 -7.35 -0.74
N ASP A 78 -26.33 -8.24 0.11
CA ASP A 78 -27.03 -8.61 1.33
C ASP A 78 -26.74 -7.57 2.41
N LEU A 79 -27.73 -6.73 2.72
CA LEU A 79 -27.62 -5.69 3.75
C LEU A 79 -27.58 -6.26 5.17
N MET A 80 -28.04 -7.50 5.36
CA MET A 80 -28.10 -8.15 6.68
C MET A 80 -26.81 -8.91 6.99
N LYS A 81 -26.02 -9.24 5.97
CA LYS A 81 -24.73 -9.90 6.10
C LYS A 81 -23.62 -8.86 6.15
N TYR A 82 -23.15 -8.56 7.36
CA TYR A 82 -21.95 -7.73 7.55
C TYR A 82 -20.70 -8.54 7.20
N ASP A 83 -20.15 -8.33 6.00
CA ASP A 83 -18.78 -8.72 5.67
C ASP A 83 -17.90 -7.47 5.82
N SER A 84 -16.85 -7.54 6.64
CA SER A 84 -15.91 -6.44 6.79
C SER A 84 -15.15 -6.24 5.47
N HIS A 85 -15.63 -5.33 4.61
CA HIS A 85 -14.96 -4.98 3.35
C HIS A 85 -13.57 -4.35 3.56
N PHE A 86 -13.31 -3.86 4.77
CA PHE A 86 -11.96 -3.73 5.28
C PHE A 86 -11.49 -5.14 5.65
N ARG A 87 -11.00 -5.90 4.67
CA ARG A 87 -9.97 -6.88 5.02
C ARG A 87 -8.90 -6.06 5.72
N ASP A 88 -8.64 -6.36 6.98
CA ASP A 88 -7.34 -6.07 7.55
C ASP A 88 -6.35 -6.63 6.51
N GLU A 89 -5.70 -5.76 5.73
CA GLU A 89 -4.47 -6.19 5.08
C GLU A 89 -3.68 -6.80 6.23
N PRO A 90 -3.28 -8.10 6.13
CA PRO A 90 -2.67 -8.80 7.24
C PRO A 90 -1.65 -7.85 7.80
N GLU A 91 -1.82 -7.44 9.07
CA GLU A 91 -1.02 -6.38 9.70
C GLU A 91 0.38 -6.61 9.18
N GLN A 92 0.82 -5.77 8.22
CA GLN A 92 2.13 -5.96 7.64
C GLN A 92 3.01 -5.87 8.86
N GLN A 93 3.62 -7.01 9.23
CA GLN A 93 4.35 -7.19 10.48
C GLN A 93 5.02 -5.86 10.74
N ARG A 94 4.52 -5.12 11.74
CA ARG A 94 4.96 -3.76 11.95
C ARG A 94 6.45 -3.91 12.17
N GLU A 95 7.22 -3.53 11.17
CA GLU A 95 8.65 -3.38 11.30
C GLU A 95 8.73 -2.18 12.25
N ASP A 96 8.75 -2.50 13.55
CA ASP A 96 8.59 -1.53 14.61
C ASP A 96 9.83 -0.65 14.59
N LEU A 97 9.63 0.61 14.16
CA LEU A 97 10.60 1.66 14.39
C LEU A 97 11.07 1.60 15.85
N PRO A 98 12.34 1.89 16.15
CA PRO A 98 12.85 1.88 17.51
C PRO A 98 12.36 3.12 18.28
N ILE A 99 11.02 3.23 18.46
CA ILE A 99 10.31 4.38 19.01
C ILE A 99 10.92 4.80 20.33
N GLY A 100 11.03 3.85 21.27
CA GLY A 100 11.56 4.13 22.60
C GLY A 100 13.03 4.55 22.61
N PHE A 101 13.84 4.20 21.60
CA PHE A 101 15.21 4.71 21.49
C PHE A 101 15.23 6.16 21.03
N LEU A 102 14.45 6.49 20.00
CA LEU A 102 14.33 7.86 19.48
C LEU A 102 13.74 8.82 20.53
N GLU A 103 12.72 8.38 21.27
CA GLU A 103 12.12 9.17 22.36
C GLU A 103 13.11 9.46 23.49
N ARG A 104 14.00 8.51 23.83
CA ARG A 104 15.07 8.73 24.83
C ARG A 104 16.10 9.76 24.37
N MET A 105 16.29 9.94 23.07
CA MET A 105 17.15 10.99 22.50
C MET A 105 16.44 12.35 22.41
N GLY A 106 15.25 12.49 23.02
CA GLY A 106 14.47 13.73 23.00
C GLY A 106 13.73 13.97 21.68
N MET A 107 13.62 12.95 20.82
CA MET A 107 12.91 13.06 19.56
C MET A 107 11.45 12.66 19.71
N LYS A 108 10.55 13.40 19.07
CA LYS A 108 9.12 13.10 19.04
C LYS A 108 8.77 12.39 17.74
N LEU A 109 8.20 11.20 17.83
CA LEU A 109 7.86 10.37 16.68
C LEU A 109 6.37 10.42 16.35
N HIS A 110 6.06 10.65 15.08
CA HIS A 110 4.71 10.57 14.52
C HIS A 110 4.67 9.46 13.47
N THR A 111 4.01 8.34 13.78
CA THR A 111 3.83 7.24 12.82
C THR A 111 2.69 7.56 11.86
N LEU A 112 2.85 7.15 10.59
CA LEU A 112 1.93 7.48 9.51
C LEU A 112 1.50 6.23 8.77
N GLN A 113 0.21 6.17 8.46
CA GLN A 113 -0.38 5.13 7.62
C GLN A 113 -0.63 5.70 6.23
N ARG A 114 -0.37 4.88 5.19
CA ARG A 114 -0.60 5.24 3.77
C ARG A 114 0.21 6.45 3.26
N ALA A 115 1.35 6.75 3.89
CA ALA A 115 2.30 7.76 3.42
C ALA A 115 3.51 7.10 2.73
N PRO A 116 4.25 7.83 1.86
CA PRO A 116 5.47 7.31 1.23
C PRO A 116 6.59 6.99 2.23
N PHE A 117 6.54 7.58 3.43
CA PHE A 117 7.36 7.32 4.61
C PHE A 117 6.52 6.73 5.76
N GLN A 118 7.14 6.02 6.70
CA GLN A 118 6.44 5.36 7.81
C GLN A 118 6.32 6.26 9.05
N ALA A 119 7.23 7.23 9.20
CA ALA A 119 7.18 8.15 10.32
C ALA A 119 7.78 9.52 10.01
N LEU A 120 7.42 10.48 10.85
CA LEU A 120 7.99 11.82 10.92
C LEU A 120 8.61 11.98 12.32
N ILE A 121 9.87 12.40 12.37
CA ILE A 121 10.60 12.64 13.61
C ILE A 121 10.78 14.13 13.77
N GLU A 122 10.36 14.69 14.91
CA GLU A 122 10.60 16.08 15.29
C GLU A 122 11.70 16.12 16.36
N PHE A 123 12.69 16.98 16.15
CA PHE A 123 13.74 17.26 17.12
C PHE A 123 14.14 18.72 17.01
N SER A 124 14.02 19.50 18.09
CA SER A 124 14.23 20.96 18.06
C SER A 124 13.40 21.62 16.94
N ASN A 125 14.03 22.28 15.97
CA ASN A 125 13.43 22.88 14.77
C ASN A 125 13.55 22.00 13.51
N HIS A 126 14.01 20.76 13.66
CA HIS A 126 14.21 19.82 12.56
C HIS A 126 13.05 18.83 12.47
N THR A 127 12.67 18.53 11.23
CA THR A 127 11.72 17.47 10.89
C THR A 127 12.40 16.48 9.96
N ILE A 128 12.29 15.17 10.26
CA ILE A 128 12.90 14.09 9.48
C ILE A 128 11.81 13.14 8.99
N LEU A 129 11.69 13.01 7.67
CA LEU A 129 10.84 12.00 7.04
C LEU A 129 11.59 10.66 7.04
N THR A 130 10.99 9.65 7.68
CA THR A 130 11.67 8.38 7.96
C THR A 130 10.99 7.18 7.32
N GLY A 131 11.77 6.43 6.55
CA GLY A 131 11.43 5.05 6.17
C GLY A 131 12.07 4.04 7.12
N TYR A 132 11.39 2.92 7.40
CA TYR A 132 11.94 1.82 8.21
C TYR A 132 11.58 0.48 7.59
N GLY A 133 12.50 -0.48 7.64
CA GLY A 133 12.25 -1.84 7.17
C GLY A 133 13.40 -2.54 6.45
N GLU A 134 13.10 -3.67 5.82
CA GLU A 134 14.07 -4.39 4.98
C GLU A 134 14.59 -3.54 3.81
N ALA A 135 15.85 -3.77 3.41
CA ALA A 135 16.50 -3.06 2.30
C ALA A 135 15.67 -3.14 1.01
N SER A 136 15.06 -4.29 0.75
CA SER A 136 14.24 -4.57 -0.45
C SER A 136 13.05 -3.62 -0.59
N LYS A 137 12.49 -3.16 0.54
CA LYS A 137 11.32 -2.27 0.63
C LYS A 137 11.75 -0.81 0.73
N VAL A 138 12.69 -0.51 1.63
CA VAL A 138 13.09 0.86 1.99
C VAL A 138 13.90 1.54 0.88
N VAL A 139 14.84 0.83 0.24
CA VAL A 139 15.69 1.41 -0.81
C VAL A 139 14.87 1.92 -1.99
N LYS A 140 13.76 1.24 -2.34
CA LYS A 140 12.85 1.66 -3.41
C LYS A 140 12.14 2.99 -3.11
N ARG A 141 11.93 3.30 -1.82
CA ARG A 141 11.19 4.48 -1.35
C ARG A 141 12.12 5.63 -0.97
N ALA A 142 13.39 5.34 -0.67
CA ALA A 142 14.37 6.34 -0.24
C ALA A 142 14.44 7.55 -1.18
N ALA A 143 14.58 7.32 -2.49
CA ALA A 143 14.62 8.42 -3.46
C ALA A 143 13.36 9.31 -3.44
N LEU A 144 12.18 8.70 -3.29
CA LEU A 144 10.92 9.43 -3.19
C LEU A 144 10.85 10.25 -1.89
N ILE A 145 11.23 9.66 -0.76
CA ILE A 145 11.26 10.34 0.54
C ILE A 145 12.22 11.54 0.48
N GLY A 146 13.38 11.39 -0.14
CA GLY A 146 14.34 12.48 -0.33
C GLY A 146 13.81 13.61 -1.19
N ASN A 147 13.15 13.30 -2.31
CA ASN A 147 12.54 14.33 -3.16
C ASN A 147 11.46 15.11 -2.40
N ILE A 148 10.62 14.43 -1.63
CA ILE A 148 9.60 15.09 -0.80
C ILE A 148 10.27 16.01 0.23
N SER A 149 11.32 15.52 0.89
CA SER A 149 12.01 16.28 1.93
C SER A 149 12.61 17.58 1.40
N GLN A 150 13.16 17.55 0.19
CA GLN A 150 13.68 18.76 -0.47
C GLN A 150 12.58 19.80 -0.73
N VAL A 151 11.38 19.36 -1.12
CA VAL A 151 10.25 20.26 -1.37
C VAL A 151 9.69 20.82 -0.05
N THR A 152 9.62 20.00 0.99
CA THR A 152 9.07 20.39 2.30
C THR A 152 10.06 21.12 3.19
N GLY A 153 11.33 21.25 2.77
CA GLY A 153 12.40 21.83 3.60
C GLY A 153 12.71 20.98 4.83
N THR A 154 12.55 19.66 4.72
CA THR A 154 12.78 18.71 5.81
C THR A 154 13.93 17.77 5.49
N HIS A 155 14.40 17.07 6.52
CA HIS A 155 15.41 16.02 6.41
C HIS A 155 14.78 14.70 5.97
N ALA A 156 15.60 13.81 5.42
CA ALA A 156 15.18 12.47 5.00
C ALA A 156 16.14 11.40 5.51
N MET A 157 15.59 10.41 6.19
CA MET A 157 16.34 9.24 6.67
C MET A 157 15.58 7.96 6.34
N CYS A 158 16.32 6.87 6.21
CA CYS A 158 15.81 5.53 6.04
C CYS A 158 16.64 4.57 6.90
N VAL A 159 15.97 3.80 7.74
CA VAL A 159 16.60 2.83 8.64
C VAL A 159 16.33 1.43 8.11
N ILE A 160 17.40 0.65 7.95
CA ILE A 160 17.33 -0.70 7.40
C ILE A 160 17.68 -1.74 8.47
N THR A 161 16.86 -2.78 8.60
CA THR A 161 17.02 -3.84 9.61
C THR A 161 18.03 -4.93 9.21
N ASP A 162 18.15 -5.23 7.91
CA ASP A 162 19.01 -6.28 7.35
C ASP A 162 20.34 -5.75 6.77
N TYR A 163 20.73 -4.52 7.10
CA TYR A 163 21.88 -3.85 6.51
C TYR A 163 22.76 -3.14 7.55
N HIS A 164 24.08 -3.23 7.39
CA HIS A 164 25.04 -2.69 8.37
C HIS A 164 25.81 -1.46 7.89
N LYS A 165 25.63 -1.04 6.63
CA LYS A 165 26.38 0.09 6.07
C LYS A 165 25.52 1.35 5.98
N GLN A 166 26.21 2.48 5.93
CA GLN A 166 25.63 3.79 5.65
C GLN A 166 25.84 4.09 4.16
N LYS A 167 24.84 4.65 3.51
CA LYS A 167 24.94 5.21 2.16
C LYS A 167 23.94 6.34 1.98
N LYS A 168 24.12 7.12 0.92
CA LYS A 168 23.18 8.17 0.51
C LYS A 168 22.45 7.77 -0.76
N ILE A 169 21.15 8.03 -0.81
CA ILE A 169 20.32 7.90 -2.00
C ILE A 169 19.62 9.24 -2.21
N GLY A 170 20.05 10.01 -3.20
CA GLY A 170 19.56 11.39 -3.38
C GLY A 170 19.89 12.25 -2.15
N SER A 171 18.89 12.90 -1.55
CA SER A 171 18.99 13.63 -0.29
C SER A 171 18.72 12.76 0.96
N THR A 172 18.43 11.46 0.79
CA THR A 172 18.07 10.57 1.90
C THR A 172 19.28 9.83 2.46
N LEU A 173 19.51 9.98 3.76
CA LEU A 173 20.44 9.16 4.51
C LEU A 173 19.86 7.75 4.69
N VAL A 174 20.60 6.72 4.29
CA VAL A 174 20.23 5.32 4.52
C VAL A 174 21.23 4.70 5.49
N ILE A 175 20.76 4.27 6.65
CA ILE A 175 21.57 3.70 7.74
C ILE A 175 21.02 2.37 8.22
N GLY A 176 21.89 1.53 8.76
CA GLY A 176 21.48 0.33 9.48
C GLY A 176 20.98 0.65 10.89
N GLU A 177 20.03 -0.14 11.38
CA GLU A 177 19.48 -0.02 12.75
C GLU A 177 20.56 -0.06 13.84
N GLN A 178 21.54 -0.96 13.72
CA GLN A 178 22.66 -1.05 14.67
C GLN A 178 23.48 0.23 14.75
N ARG A 179 23.49 1.04 13.69
CA ARG A 179 24.23 2.31 13.64
C ARG A 179 23.41 3.43 14.25
N LEU A 180 22.09 3.44 14.02
CA LEU A 180 21.15 4.33 14.71
C LEU A 180 21.29 4.20 16.23
N HIS A 181 21.40 2.97 16.75
CA HIS A 181 21.57 2.72 18.19
C HIS A 181 22.89 3.19 18.80
N LYS A 182 23.90 3.55 17.99
CA LYS A 182 25.19 4.04 18.47
C LYS A 182 25.24 5.56 18.61
N ILE A 183 24.21 6.25 18.14
CA ILE A 183 24.08 7.70 18.20
C ILE A 183 23.73 8.09 19.64
N ALA A 184 24.40 9.10 20.17
CA ALA A 184 24.25 9.56 21.53
C ALA A 184 22.98 10.42 21.72
N ASP A 185 22.70 11.32 20.78
CA ASP A 185 21.61 12.29 20.86
C ASP A 185 21.06 12.72 19.49
N GLY A 186 20.05 13.60 19.50
CA GLY A 186 19.45 14.08 18.29
C GLY A 186 20.30 15.06 17.47
N GLU A 187 21.20 15.80 18.11
CA GLU A 187 22.14 16.68 17.40
C GLU A 187 23.09 15.85 16.52
N GLU A 188 23.66 14.76 17.06
CA GLU A 188 24.52 13.86 16.30
C GLU A 188 23.78 13.22 15.11
N LEU A 189 22.49 12.89 15.27
CA LEU A 189 21.68 12.39 14.16
C LEU A 189 21.53 13.42 13.05
N ILE A 190 21.22 14.68 13.39
CA ILE A 190 21.07 15.77 12.42
C ILE A 190 22.40 16.01 11.69
N GLU A 191 23.51 16.09 12.42
CA GLU A 191 24.83 16.24 11.80
C GLU A 191 25.15 15.10 10.83
N MET A 192 24.77 13.87 11.17
CA MET A 192 24.99 12.73 10.29
C MET A 192 24.17 12.83 9.00
N ILE A 193 22.93 13.35 9.07
CA ILE A 193 22.09 13.58 7.89
C ILE A 193 22.69 14.66 7.00
N ASP A 194 23.18 15.75 7.59
CA ASP A 194 23.73 16.89 6.85
C ASP A 194 25.10 16.62 6.23
N LYS A 195 25.94 15.79 6.88
CA LYS A 195 27.29 15.44 6.42
C LYS A 195 27.33 14.32 5.37
N SER A 196 26.28 13.51 5.30
CA SER A 196 26.18 12.39 4.33
C SER A 196 25.89 12.91 2.95
#